data_AF-A0A4U9U0S9-F1
#
_entry.id   AF-A0A4U9U0S9-F1
#
_cell.length_a   1.000
_cell.length_b   1.000
_cell.length_c   1.000
_cell.angle_alpha   90.00
_cell.angle_beta   90.00
_cell.angle_gamma   90.00
#
_symmetry.space_group_name_H-M   'P 1'
#
loop_
_entity.id
_entity.type
_entity.pdbx_description
1 polymer ?
#
loop_
_entity_poly.entity_id
_entity_poly.type
_entity_poly.pdbx_seq_one_letter_code
_entity_poly.pdbx_strand_id
1 'polypeptide(L)'
;MTACNTAKTSPKAAHATTSPGVQGIGIANLSDSLFALKGLVFDQQRLSFDELLATLKANFATPEGEKIRARLINRFDKYGNDIDEVDLISADLLRFYCKEVEQYRNPRGGQFTPGSYTVSAHVPLGAVVGATPDGRYAGEQLADGGLSPMLGQDGQGPTAVLKSVSKLDNYLLSNGTLLNVKFTPSTLEGQQGLNKLADFLGAFTKLKLQHVQFNVVNAETLKKRRPGHRTSPGWWCVLQAIAHSSWSCRRRSRMTSSAVQRINCNLITPGFSRATPAEPMARIFNIQRYSLNDGHGIRTVVFFKGCPHSCPWCANPESMSGKIHRVRREAKCLRCQPCLNDAQECPSGAMELIGQNITLEALLLQILKDEVFYRTSGGGVTLSGGEVLMQAEFATQLLQRLRALGINTAVETAGDASQAQVLALAEHCDQILFDLKIMDADSAKHQLNINQPRVLANFTALVQRGVNLTPRLPLIPGYTLSTENMAQVLAFLAPFGLQEIHLLPFHQYGEAKYTLLGREYAMRGVAPPTEQQIAPLQAMAQQAGYRVIIGG
;
A
#
# COMPACT_ATOMS: atom_id res chain seq x y z
N MET A 1 22.44 -29.64 -25.96
CA MET A 1 22.13 -31.02 -26.39
C MET A 1 22.31 -31.23 -27.89
N THR A 2 22.18 -30.19 -28.73
CA THR A 2 22.41 -30.26 -30.19
C THR A 2 23.82 -30.73 -30.60
N ALA A 3 24.85 -30.52 -29.77
CA ALA A 3 26.21 -31.01 -30.02
C ALA A 3 26.50 -32.45 -29.53
N CYS A 4 25.56 -33.14 -28.86
CA CYS A 4 25.78 -34.51 -28.38
C CYS A 4 25.84 -35.57 -29.51
N ASN A 5 25.57 -35.18 -30.76
CA ASN A 5 25.68 -36.07 -31.93
C ASN A 5 27.13 -36.36 -32.35
N THR A 6 28.12 -35.65 -31.80
CA THR A 6 29.53 -36.04 -31.96
C THR A 6 29.87 -37.11 -30.93
N ALA A 7 30.35 -38.28 -31.38
CA ALA A 7 30.56 -39.54 -30.67
C ALA A 7 31.49 -39.49 -29.41
N LYS A 8 31.12 -38.68 -28.42
CA LYS A 8 31.70 -38.65 -27.08
C LYS A 8 30.56 -38.50 -26.09
N THR A 9 30.04 -39.64 -25.62
CA THR A 9 29.24 -39.77 -24.39
C THR A 9 30.12 -39.57 -23.14
N SER A 10 30.92 -38.51 -23.14
CA SER A 10 31.74 -38.10 -22.01
C SER A 10 31.19 -36.79 -21.47
N PRO A 11 30.92 -36.66 -20.15
CA PRO A 11 30.51 -35.39 -19.55
C PRO A 11 31.56 -34.26 -19.74
N LYS A 12 32.75 -34.56 -20.26
CA LYS A 12 33.80 -33.60 -20.63
C LYS A 12 33.72 -33.08 -22.08
N ALA A 13 32.91 -33.68 -22.96
CA ALA A 13 32.95 -33.39 -24.40
C ALA A 13 31.77 -32.57 -24.95
N ALA A 14 30.78 -32.22 -24.12
CA ALA A 14 29.73 -31.28 -24.51
C ALA A 14 30.26 -29.84 -24.39
N HIS A 15 30.65 -29.26 -25.52
CA HIS A 15 31.16 -27.91 -25.71
C HIS A 15 30.50 -26.82 -24.84
N ALA A 16 31.35 -25.97 -24.23
CA ALA A 16 31.25 -24.52 -23.94
C ALA A 16 29.94 -23.82 -23.49
N THR A 17 28.78 -24.46 -23.47
CA THR A 17 27.47 -23.82 -23.26
C THR A 17 26.78 -24.22 -21.96
N THR A 18 27.48 -24.88 -21.03
CA THR A 18 26.90 -25.22 -19.72
C THR A 18 27.27 -24.17 -18.68
N SER A 19 26.34 -23.25 -18.42
CA SER A 19 26.46 -22.23 -17.37
C SER A 19 25.70 -22.67 -16.11
N PRO A 20 26.39 -23.16 -15.06
CA PRO A 20 25.76 -23.57 -13.82
C PRO A 20 25.33 -22.35 -13.01
N GLY A 21 24.10 -22.41 -12.51
CA GLY A 21 23.52 -21.39 -11.66
C GLY A 21 23.99 -21.48 -10.22
N VAL A 22 24.44 -20.35 -9.65
CA VAL A 22 24.59 -20.18 -8.19
C VAL A 22 23.43 -19.33 -7.69
N GLN A 23 22.79 -19.69 -6.58
CA GLN A 23 21.64 -18.96 -6.05
C GLN A 23 22.00 -18.10 -4.84
N GLY A 24 21.73 -16.79 -4.94
CA GLY A 24 21.75 -15.87 -3.81
C GLY A 24 20.44 -15.97 -3.04
N ILE A 25 20.52 -16.08 -1.72
CA ILE A 25 19.35 -16.25 -0.84
C ILE A 25 19.47 -15.30 0.36
N GLY A 26 18.37 -14.63 0.72
CA GLY A 26 18.31 -13.78 1.91
C GLY A 26 18.73 -12.33 1.70
N ILE A 27 18.64 -11.79 0.47
CA ILE A 27 19.03 -10.40 0.17
C ILE A 27 18.26 -9.39 1.03
N ALA A 28 16.96 -9.59 1.21
CA ALA A 28 16.12 -8.72 2.04
C ALA A 28 16.57 -8.76 3.51
N ASN A 29 16.82 -9.96 4.05
CA ASN A 29 17.29 -10.12 5.43
C ASN A 29 18.64 -9.43 5.64
N LEU A 30 19.56 -9.58 4.68
CA LEU A 30 20.90 -8.99 4.77
C LEU A 30 20.83 -7.46 4.70
N SER A 31 20.06 -6.92 3.76
CA SER A 31 19.89 -5.47 3.61
C SER A 31 19.22 -4.83 4.82
N ASP A 32 18.08 -5.37 5.25
CA ASP A 32 17.35 -4.90 6.44
C ASP A 32 18.23 -4.98 7.70
N SER A 33 19.06 -6.02 7.79
CA SER A 33 19.98 -6.20 8.91
C SER A 33 21.09 -5.15 8.90
N LEU A 34 21.75 -4.91 7.76
CA LEU A 34 22.81 -3.91 7.66
C LEU A 34 22.27 -2.50 7.88
N PHE A 35 21.09 -2.18 7.34
CA PHE A 35 20.46 -0.89 7.55
C PHE A 35 20.12 -0.65 9.03
N ALA A 36 19.49 -1.64 9.68
CA ALA A 36 19.15 -1.54 11.10
C ALA A 36 20.41 -1.50 11.99
N LEU A 37 21.46 -2.24 11.65
CA LEU A 37 22.74 -2.24 12.35
C LEU A 37 23.44 -0.89 12.23
N LYS A 38 23.55 -0.35 11.00
CA LYS A 38 24.09 0.99 10.74
C LYS A 38 23.37 2.03 11.58
N GLY A 39 22.05 2.02 11.51
CA GLY A 39 21.22 2.99 12.23
C GLY A 39 21.30 2.86 13.75
N LEU A 40 21.20 1.65 14.30
CA LEU A 40 21.13 1.45 15.76
C LEU A 40 22.49 1.63 16.45
N VAL A 41 23.55 1.11 15.85
CA VAL A 41 24.90 1.05 16.46
C VAL A 41 25.73 2.26 16.10
N PHE A 42 25.74 2.68 14.83
CA PHE A 42 26.64 3.72 14.35
C PHE A 42 25.98 5.11 14.31
N ASP A 43 24.79 5.23 13.74
CA ASP A 43 24.15 6.54 13.55
C ASP A 43 23.52 7.04 14.86
N GLN A 44 22.73 6.21 15.53
CA GLN A 44 22.00 6.57 16.75
C GLN A 44 22.77 6.24 18.03
N GLN A 45 23.80 5.39 17.94
CA GLN A 45 24.63 4.94 19.08
C GLN A 45 23.81 4.49 20.30
N ARG A 46 22.67 3.84 20.05
CA ARG A 46 21.75 3.36 21.12
C ARG A 46 22.23 2.08 21.77
N LEU A 47 23.09 1.34 21.08
CA LEU A 47 23.58 0.04 21.50
C LEU A 47 24.99 -0.14 20.92
N SER A 48 25.92 -0.64 21.72
CA SER A 48 27.22 -1.05 21.19
C SER A 48 27.10 -2.29 20.31
N PHE A 49 28.11 -2.54 19.48
CA PHE A 49 28.16 -3.73 18.64
C PHE A 49 28.16 -5.02 19.47
N ASP A 50 28.88 -5.05 20.59
CA ASP A 50 28.97 -6.21 21.47
C ASP A 50 27.64 -6.52 22.16
N GLU A 51 26.91 -5.50 22.61
CA GLU A 51 25.58 -5.67 23.19
C GLU A 51 24.55 -6.15 22.14
N LEU A 52 24.63 -5.65 20.90
CA LEU A 52 23.80 -6.17 19.80
C LEU A 52 24.10 -7.65 19.56
N LEU A 53 25.38 -8.01 19.46
CA LEU A 53 25.81 -9.38 19.24
C LEU A 53 25.36 -10.32 20.38
N ALA A 54 25.46 -9.88 21.63
CA ALA A 54 24.97 -10.62 22.79
C ALA A 54 23.44 -10.83 22.72
N THR A 55 22.70 -9.79 22.33
CA THR A 55 21.24 -9.85 22.16
C THR A 55 20.83 -10.85 21.08
N LEU A 56 21.55 -10.89 19.96
CA LEU A 56 21.31 -11.83 18.86
C LEU A 56 21.67 -13.27 19.25
N LYS A 57 22.79 -13.48 19.94
CA LYS A 57 23.18 -14.80 20.47
C LYS A 57 22.16 -15.35 21.45
N ALA A 58 21.57 -14.48 22.27
CA ALA A 58 20.46 -14.82 23.16
C ALA A 58 19.10 -14.95 22.46
N ASN A 59 19.05 -14.82 21.12
CA ASN A 59 17.83 -14.89 20.33
C ASN A 59 16.70 -13.96 20.82
N PHE A 60 17.07 -12.77 21.31
CA PHE A 60 16.15 -11.78 21.90
C PHE A 60 15.35 -12.28 23.12
N ALA A 61 15.82 -13.31 23.83
CA ALA A 61 15.05 -13.97 24.90
C ALA A 61 14.88 -13.15 26.19
N THR A 62 15.62 -12.05 26.35
CA THR A 62 15.50 -11.18 27.54
C THR A 62 14.43 -10.11 27.31
N PRO A 63 13.82 -9.53 28.36
CA PRO A 63 12.84 -8.44 28.20
C PRO A 63 13.42 -7.23 27.43
N GLU A 64 14.68 -6.90 27.66
CA GLU A 64 15.42 -5.89 26.92
C GLU A 64 15.67 -6.32 25.47
N GLY A 65 16.00 -7.60 25.25
CA GLY A 65 16.11 -8.20 23.93
C GLY A 65 14.82 -8.10 23.12
N GLU A 66 13.65 -8.31 23.73
CA GLU A 66 12.35 -8.14 23.08
C GLU A 66 12.10 -6.67 22.67
N LYS A 67 12.47 -5.71 23.52
CA LYS A 67 12.40 -4.27 23.20
C LYS A 67 13.33 -3.91 22.04
N ILE A 68 14.56 -4.43 22.04
CA ILE A 68 15.52 -4.22 20.96
C ILE A 68 14.97 -4.81 19.66
N ARG A 69 14.49 -6.06 19.69
CA ARG A 69 13.87 -6.71 18.53
C ARG A 69 12.70 -5.90 17.97
N ALA A 70 11.81 -5.45 18.85
CA ALA A 70 10.67 -4.64 18.44
C ALA A 70 11.12 -3.34 17.76
N ARG A 71 12.17 -2.69 18.27
CA ARG A 71 12.78 -1.51 17.64
C ARG A 71 13.38 -1.84 16.28
N LEU A 72 14.16 -2.91 16.16
CA LEU A 72 14.75 -3.37 14.90
C LEU A 72 13.69 -3.56 13.81
N ILE A 73 12.51 -4.08 14.18
CA ILE A 73 11.40 -4.31 13.25
C ILE A 73 10.65 -3.02 12.90
N ASN A 74 10.33 -2.18 13.89
CA ASN A 74 9.35 -1.10 13.72
C ASN A 74 9.95 0.29 13.53
N ARG A 75 11.26 0.48 13.78
CA ARG A 75 11.93 1.80 13.75
C ARG A 75 13.00 1.96 12.69
N PHE A 76 13.23 0.91 11.92
CA PHE A 76 14.08 0.98 10.73
C PHE A 76 13.23 0.61 9.54
N ASP A 77 13.39 1.38 8.47
CA ASP A 77 12.80 1.07 7.18
C ASP A 77 13.27 -0.30 6.68
N LYS A 78 12.47 -0.89 5.80
CA LYS A 78 12.66 -2.24 5.28
C LYS A 78 12.66 -2.22 3.76
N TYR A 79 13.49 -3.06 3.17
CA TYR A 79 13.52 -3.33 1.74
C TYR A 79 12.13 -3.74 1.24
N GLY A 80 11.75 -3.26 0.05
CA GLY A 80 10.42 -3.49 -0.51
C GLY A 80 9.43 -2.33 -0.31
N ASN A 81 9.86 -1.21 0.27
CA ASN A 81 9.03 -0.03 0.53
C ASN A 81 9.45 1.20 -0.27
N ASP A 82 10.33 1.05 -1.27
CA ASP A 82 10.81 2.11 -2.15
C ASP A 82 11.54 3.23 -1.38
N ILE A 83 12.43 2.79 -0.49
CA ILE A 83 13.29 3.63 0.36
C ILE A 83 14.73 3.43 -0.12
N ASP A 84 15.26 4.45 -0.79
CA ASP A 84 16.56 4.34 -1.50
C ASP A 84 17.70 3.91 -0.57
N GLU A 85 17.73 4.39 0.66
CA GLU A 85 18.79 4.04 1.61
C GLU A 85 18.88 2.54 1.91
N VAL A 86 17.75 1.84 1.97
CA VAL A 86 17.70 0.38 2.21
C VAL A 86 17.82 -0.39 0.89
N ASP A 87 17.15 0.08 -0.15
CA ASP A 87 17.14 -0.60 -1.44
C ASP A 87 18.51 -0.57 -2.14
N LEU A 88 19.29 0.51 -1.97
CA LEU A 88 20.64 0.62 -2.53
C LEU A 88 21.63 -0.29 -1.80
N ILE A 89 21.47 -0.53 -0.50
CA ILE A 89 22.24 -1.57 0.21
C ILE A 89 21.97 -2.94 -0.43
N SER A 90 20.70 -3.27 -0.71
CA SER A 90 20.35 -4.50 -1.43
C SER A 90 21.00 -4.57 -2.81
N ALA A 91 21.00 -3.46 -3.56
CA ALA A 91 21.59 -3.39 -4.89
C ALA A 91 23.10 -3.64 -4.87
N ASP A 92 23.81 -3.01 -3.93
CA ASP A 92 25.27 -3.15 -3.79
C ASP A 92 25.67 -4.56 -3.38
N LEU A 93 24.98 -5.16 -2.41
CA LEU A 93 25.19 -6.54 -1.98
C LEU A 93 24.95 -7.54 -3.10
N LEU A 94 23.86 -7.35 -3.85
CA LEU A 94 23.52 -8.20 -4.97
C LEU A 94 24.58 -8.10 -6.08
N ARG A 95 25.03 -6.88 -6.39
CA ARG A 95 26.07 -6.63 -7.39
C ARG A 95 27.39 -7.30 -6.98
N PHE A 96 27.78 -7.17 -5.72
CA PHE A 96 28.96 -7.83 -5.18
C PHE A 96 28.87 -9.36 -5.36
N TYR A 97 27.75 -9.96 -4.92
CA TYR A 97 27.50 -11.39 -5.11
C TYR A 97 27.59 -11.82 -6.59
N CYS A 98 26.93 -11.08 -7.48
CA CYS A 98 26.92 -11.43 -8.90
C CYS A 98 28.32 -11.35 -9.51
N LYS A 99 29.05 -10.25 -9.24
CA LYS A 99 30.41 -10.03 -9.76
C LYS A 99 31.40 -11.03 -9.22
N GLU A 100 31.19 -11.53 -8.01
CA GLU A 100 32.01 -12.60 -7.46
C GLU A 100 31.74 -13.93 -8.17
N VAL A 101 30.46 -14.33 -8.32
CA VAL A 101 30.09 -15.59 -9.01
C VAL A 101 30.63 -15.65 -10.44
N GLU A 102 30.54 -14.54 -11.18
CA GLU A 102 30.97 -14.46 -12.59
C GLU A 102 32.47 -14.70 -12.81
N GLN A 103 33.31 -14.59 -11.77
CA GLN A 103 34.76 -14.82 -11.87
C GLN A 103 35.11 -16.30 -12.06
N TYR A 104 34.21 -17.20 -11.65
CA TYR A 104 34.51 -18.62 -11.59
C TYR A 104 34.08 -19.36 -12.86
N ARG A 105 34.86 -20.39 -13.22
CA ARG A 105 34.53 -21.34 -14.28
C ARG A 105 34.35 -22.73 -13.71
N ASN A 106 33.45 -23.50 -14.30
CA ASN A 106 33.25 -24.89 -13.94
C ASN A 106 34.27 -25.82 -14.65
N PRO A 107 34.37 -27.09 -14.24
CA PRO A 107 35.26 -28.07 -14.90
C PRO A 107 34.95 -28.38 -16.37
N ARG A 108 33.83 -27.88 -16.91
CA ARG A 108 33.43 -27.99 -18.33
C ARG A 108 33.77 -26.71 -19.14
N GLY A 109 34.47 -25.75 -18.53
CA GLY A 109 34.87 -24.49 -19.16
C GLY A 109 33.79 -23.41 -19.22
N GLY A 110 32.56 -23.69 -18.79
CA GLY A 110 31.47 -22.73 -18.73
C GLY A 110 31.57 -21.82 -17.50
N GLN A 111 31.13 -20.57 -17.64
CA GLN A 111 31.10 -19.59 -16.54
C GLN A 111 29.95 -19.89 -15.59
N PHE A 112 30.15 -19.65 -14.29
CA PHE A 112 29.05 -19.65 -13.34
C PHE A 112 28.17 -18.41 -13.56
N THR A 113 26.86 -18.60 -13.47
CA THR A 113 25.88 -17.54 -13.67
C THR A 113 25.10 -17.32 -12.39
N PRO A 114 25.02 -16.10 -11.85
CA PRO A 114 24.27 -15.85 -10.64
C PRO A 114 22.77 -15.86 -10.94
N GLY A 115 22.00 -16.39 -10.00
CA GLY A 115 20.54 -16.33 -9.94
C GLY A 115 20.10 -15.97 -8.53
N SER A 116 18.83 -15.57 -8.41
CA SER A 116 18.21 -15.27 -7.12
C SER A 116 16.78 -15.81 -7.11
N TYR A 117 16.67 -17.10 -6.80
CA TYR A 117 15.41 -17.77 -6.50
C TYR A 117 15.67 -18.87 -5.46
N THR A 118 14.69 -19.14 -4.61
CA THR A 118 14.92 -20.01 -3.45
C THR A 118 14.39 -21.42 -3.61
N VAL A 119 13.47 -21.68 -4.56
CA VAL A 119 12.54 -22.83 -4.46
C VAL A 119 12.01 -22.87 -3.01
N SER A 120 12.16 -23.96 -2.26
CA SER A 120 11.82 -24.04 -0.83
C SER A 120 13.03 -23.91 0.11
N ALA A 121 14.22 -23.58 -0.39
CA ALA A 121 15.47 -23.57 0.37
C ALA A 121 15.57 -22.46 1.43
N HIS A 122 14.81 -21.37 1.29
CA HIS A 122 14.75 -20.28 2.29
C HIS A 122 14.31 -20.77 3.69
N VAL A 123 13.57 -21.88 3.77
CA VAL A 123 13.20 -22.52 5.05
C VAL A 123 14.35 -23.30 5.69
N PRO A 124 14.93 -24.36 5.06
CA PRO A 124 16.04 -25.11 5.65
C PRO A 124 17.31 -24.27 5.82
N LEU A 125 17.58 -23.30 4.92
CA LEU A 125 18.68 -22.37 5.10
C LEU A 125 18.42 -21.43 6.27
N GLY A 126 17.19 -20.94 6.43
CA GLY A 126 16.80 -20.17 7.61
C GLY A 126 16.94 -20.96 8.92
N ALA A 127 16.67 -22.27 8.90
CA ALA A 127 16.78 -23.14 10.08
C ALA A 127 18.20 -23.19 10.67
N VAL A 128 19.24 -22.94 9.86
CA VAL A 128 20.65 -22.94 10.29
C VAL A 128 21.23 -21.54 10.48
N VAL A 129 20.43 -20.48 10.29
CA VAL A 129 20.83 -19.08 10.51
C VAL A 129 20.36 -18.62 11.88
N GLY A 130 21.27 -18.01 12.64
CA GLY A 130 21.00 -17.38 13.93
C GLY A 130 20.01 -16.20 13.84
N ALA A 131 19.77 -15.53 14.97
CA ALA A 131 18.97 -14.31 14.97
C ALA A 131 19.71 -13.21 14.20
N THR A 132 18.97 -12.37 13.48
CA THR A 132 19.54 -11.33 12.61
C THR A 132 19.07 -9.93 12.99
N PRO A 133 19.88 -8.88 12.74
CA PRO A 133 19.52 -7.49 13.06
C PRO A 133 18.25 -6.95 12.38
N ASP A 134 17.72 -7.62 11.35
CA ASP A 134 16.38 -7.31 10.80
C ASP A 134 15.23 -7.62 11.79
N GLY A 135 15.52 -8.30 12.90
CA GLY A 135 14.58 -8.72 13.94
C GLY A 135 14.04 -10.14 13.74
N ARG A 136 14.55 -10.90 12.78
CA ARG A 136 14.20 -12.33 12.59
C ARG A 136 14.84 -13.19 13.69
N TYR A 137 14.08 -14.13 14.25
CA TYR A 137 14.59 -15.06 15.25
C TYR A 137 15.49 -16.14 14.60
N ALA A 138 16.37 -16.72 15.41
CA ALA A 138 17.17 -17.87 15.04
C ALA A 138 16.26 -19.03 14.59
N GLY A 139 16.62 -19.65 13.45
CA GLY A 139 15.90 -20.78 12.89
C GLY A 139 14.61 -20.44 12.13
N GLU A 140 14.18 -19.17 12.07
CA GLU A 140 13.04 -18.77 11.23
C GLU A 140 13.37 -18.84 9.74
N GLN A 141 12.37 -18.90 8.87
CA GLN A 141 12.62 -18.86 7.42
C GLN A 141 13.27 -17.52 7.01
N LEU A 142 14.12 -17.56 5.99
CA LEU A 142 14.58 -16.36 5.29
C LEU A 142 13.48 -15.84 4.35
N ALA A 143 13.70 -14.64 3.79
CA ALA A 143 12.85 -14.09 2.74
C ALA A 143 12.77 -15.07 1.56
N ASP A 144 11.56 -15.17 1.00
CA ASP A 144 11.29 -16.09 -0.10
C ASP A 144 11.61 -15.45 -1.46
N GLY A 145 11.51 -16.25 -2.53
CA GLY A 145 11.63 -15.76 -3.89
C GLY A 145 13.00 -15.24 -4.32
N GLY A 146 13.96 -15.05 -3.42
CA GLY A 146 15.29 -14.54 -3.76
C GLY A 146 15.32 -13.02 -3.82
N LEU A 147 14.33 -12.37 -4.46
CA LEU A 147 14.21 -10.90 -4.49
C LEU A 147 12.99 -10.35 -3.73
N SER A 148 12.12 -11.21 -3.18
CA SER A 148 10.96 -10.74 -2.42
C SER A 148 11.38 -10.04 -1.14
N PRO A 149 10.64 -9.01 -0.71
CA PRO A 149 10.73 -8.47 0.65
C PRO A 149 10.46 -9.54 1.71
N MET A 150 10.95 -9.32 2.93
CA MET A 150 10.63 -10.20 4.05
C MET A 150 9.14 -10.11 4.39
N LEU A 151 8.52 -11.25 4.70
CA LEU A 151 7.08 -11.36 4.94
C LEU A 151 6.56 -10.31 5.94
N GLY A 152 5.62 -9.47 5.49
CA GLY A 152 4.94 -8.48 6.33
C GLY A 152 5.73 -7.19 6.56
N GLN A 153 6.86 -7.04 5.88
CA GLN A 153 7.68 -5.82 5.90
C GLN A 153 7.40 -4.88 4.73
N ASP A 154 6.73 -5.36 3.69
CA ASP A 154 6.25 -4.64 2.50
C ASP A 154 4.95 -3.85 2.77
N GLY A 155 5.06 -2.79 3.59
CA GLY A 155 3.92 -2.00 4.07
C GLY A 155 3.39 -0.92 3.11
N GLN A 156 4.15 -0.55 2.07
CA GLN A 156 3.82 0.56 1.14
C GLN A 156 3.12 0.12 -0.15
N GLY A 157 2.62 -1.11 -0.21
CA GLY A 157 1.87 -1.65 -1.35
C GLY A 157 2.74 -2.21 -2.47
N PRO A 158 2.12 -2.88 -3.46
CA PRO A 158 2.84 -3.69 -4.45
C PRO A 158 3.62 -2.85 -5.48
N THR A 159 3.25 -1.60 -5.72
CA THR A 159 4.04 -0.69 -6.57
C THR A 159 5.38 -0.35 -5.94
N ALA A 160 5.40 -0.11 -4.63
CA ALA A 160 6.63 0.13 -3.88
C ALA A 160 7.56 -1.11 -3.91
N VAL A 161 6.99 -2.32 -3.86
CA VAL A 161 7.75 -3.57 -4.02
C VAL A 161 8.41 -3.63 -5.39
N LEU A 162 7.66 -3.43 -6.50
CA LEU A 162 8.25 -3.42 -7.84
C LEU A 162 9.33 -2.35 -7.99
N LYS A 163 9.12 -1.17 -7.42
CA LYS A 163 10.11 -0.08 -7.43
C LYS A 163 11.39 -0.47 -6.68
N SER A 164 11.26 -1.05 -5.49
CA SER A 164 12.42 -1.52 -4.71
C SER A 164 13.22 -2.58 -5.47
N VAL A 165 12.53 -3.58 -6.02
CA VAL A 165 13.15 -4.67 -6.79
C VAL A 165 13.78 -4.13 -8.07
N SER A 166 13.19 -3.09 -8.71
CA SER A 166 13.72 -2.49 -9.94
C SER A 166 15.05 -1.75 -9.76
N LYS A 167 15.38 -1.35 -8.53
CA LYS A 167 16.68 -0.73 -8.20
C LYS A 167 17.81 -1.75 -8.13
N LEU A 168 17.48 -3.03 -8.04
CA LEU A 168 18.47 -4.09 -8.11
C LEU A 168 18.97 -4.24 -9.55
N ASP A 169 20.26 -4.55 -9.72
CA ASP A 169 20.86 -4.86 -11.03
C ASP A 169 20.40 -6.23 -11.54
N ASN A 170 19.09 -6.37 -11.79
CA ASN A 170 18.44 -7.61 -12.16
C ASN A 170 19.07 -8.27 -13.38
N TYR A 171 19.61 -7.48 -14.33
CA TYR A 171 20.28 -7.99 -15.53
C TYR A 171 21.53 -8.83 -15.22
N LEU A 172 22.17 -8.64 -14.05
CA LEU A 172 23.29 -9.48 -13.63
C LEU A 172 22.85 -10.91 -13.29
N LEU A 173 21.59 -11.09 -12.87
CA LEU A 173 21.02 -12.38 -12.47
C LEU A 173 20.56 -13.19 -13.68
N SER A 174 21.49 -13.50 -14.59
CA SER A 174 21.19 -14.18 -15.87
C SER A 174 20.70 -15.62 -15.72
N ASN A 175 20.92 -16.26 -14.57
CA ASN A 175 20.34 -17.57 -14.25
C ASN A 175 18.87 -17.48 -13.77
N GLY A 176 18.31 -16.26 -13.67
CA GLY A 176 16.92 -16.03 -13.32
C GLY A 176 16.73 -15.46 -11.92
N THR A 177 15.58 -14.81 -11.75
CA THR A 177 15.14 -14.16 -10.52
C THR A 177 13.75 -14.62 -10.15
N LEU A 178 13.32 -14.37 -8.92
CA LEU A 178 11.93 -14.54 -8.56
C LEU A 178 11.43 -13.44 -7.62
N LEU A 179 10.20 -13.00 -7.89
CA LEU A 179 9.45 -12.12 -7.01
C LEU A 179 8.08 -12.76 -6.74
N ASN A 180 7.77 -12.97 -5.46
CA ASN A 180 6.43 -13.37 -5.02
C ASN A 180 5.62 -12.14 -4.64
N VAL A 181 4.42 -12.01 -5.22
CA VAL A 181 3.42 -11.02 -4.81
C VAL A 181 2.13 -11.74 -4.42
N LYS A 182 1.42 -11.21 -3.43
CA LYS A 182 0.15 -11.77 -2.97
C LYS A 182 -0.98 -10.75 -3.11
N PHE A 183 -2.08 -11.17 -3.70
CA PHE A 183 -3.31 -10.41 -3.79
C PHE A 183 -4.46 -11.08 -3.02
N THR A 184 -5.41 -10.28 -2.54
CA THR A 184 -6.72 -10.80 -2.14
C THR A 184 -7.57 -11.02 -3.40
N PRO A 185 -8.47 -12.01 -3.42
CA PRO A 185 -9.38 -12.22 -4.56
C PRO A 185 -10.18 -10.97 -4.93
N SER A 186 -10.65 -10.22 -3.93
CA SER A 186 -11.39 -8.97 -4.14
C SER A 186 -10.59 -7.90 -4.90
N THR A 187 -9.25 -7.94 -4.87
CA THR A 187 -8.40 -7.00 -5.62
C THR A 187 -8.49 -7.25 -7.13
N LEU A 188 -8.73 -8.50 -7.54
CA LEU A 188 -8.69 -8.94 -8.93
C LEU A 188 -10.08 -9.32 -9.46
N GLU A 189 -11.13 -9.02 -8.72
CA GLU A 189 -12.49 -9.37 -9.07
C GLU A 189 -13.03 -8.50 -10.21
N GLY A 190 -13.73 -9.13 -11.15
CA GLY A 190 -14.32 -8.48 -12.31
C GLY A 190 -13.32 -7.96 -13.35
N GLN A 191 -13.84 -7.41 -14.45
CA GLN A 191 -13.01 -6.94 -15.57
C GLN A 191 -12.07 -5.80 -15.16
N GLN A 192 -12.50 -4.92 -14.25
CA GLN A 192 -11.66 -3.83 -13.77
C GLN A 192 -10.44 -4.36 -12.99
N GLY A 193 -10.63 -5.35 -12.10
CA GLY A 193 -9.53 -5.98 -11.36
C GLY A 193 -8.51 -6.63 -12.30
N LEU A 194 -8.97 -7.28 -13.37
CA LEU A 194 -8.10 -7.85 -14.39
C LEU A 194 -7.33 -6.80 -15.20
N ASN A 195 -7.99 -5.70 -15.59
CA ASN A 195 -7.31 -4.59 -16.27
C ASN A 195 -6.22 -3.98 -15.37
N LYS A 196 -6.50 -3.82 -14.08
CA LYS A 196 -5.55 -3.32 -13.08
C LYS A 196 -4.33 -4.24 -12.94
N LEU A 197 -4.52 -5.56 -12.98
CA LEU A 197 -3.41 -6.52 -13.02
C LEU A 197 -2.61 -6.41 -14.33
N ALA A 198 -3.28 -6.21 -15.46
CA ALA A 198 -2.59 -6.00 -16.74
C ALA A 198 -1.74 -4.73 -16.70
N ASP A 199 -2.24 -3.64 -16.12
CA ASP A 199 -1.49 -2.39 -15.91
C ASP A 199 -0.28 -2.61 -15.00
N PHE A 200 -0.46 -3.36 -13.91
CA PHE A 200 0.62 -3.75 -13.00
C PHE A 200 1.72 -4.55 -13.73
N LEU A 201 1.34 -5.49 -14.61
CA LEU A 201 2.27 -6.25 -15.44
C LEU A 201 2.94 -5.40 -16.53
N GLY A 202 2.24 -4.41 -17.07
CA GLY A 202 2.81 -3.41 -17.96
C GLY A 202 3.92 -2.62 -17.27
N ALA A 203 3.69 -2.17 -16.03
CA ALA A 203 4.68 -1.46 -15.25
C ALA A 203 5.86 -2.35 -14.86
N PHE A 204 5.62 -3.60 -14.47
CA PHE A 204 6.65 -4.62 -14.27
C PHE A 204 7.58 -4.74 -15.49
N THR A 205 7.01 -4.77 -16.70
CA THR A 205 7.76 -4.85 -17.95
C THR A 205 8.58 -3.59 -18.20
N LYS A 206 8.00 -2.40 -17.98
CA LYS A 206 8.70 -1.11 -18.12
C LYS A 206 9.85 -0.94 -17.12
N LEU A 207 9.70 -1.53 -15.93
CA LEU A 207 10.74 -1.60 -14.90
C LEU A 207 11.82 -2.65 -15.17
N LYS A 208 11.74 -3.37 -16.31
CA LYS A 208 12.72 -4.37 -16.77
C LYS A 208 12.97 -5.49 -15.75
N LEU A 209 11.92 -5.85 -15.02
CA LEU A 209 11.95 -6.98 -14.09
C LEU A 209 11.79 -8.28 -14.87
N GLN A 210 12.46 -9.36 -14.44
CA GLN A 210 12.52 -10.59 -15.24
C GLN A 210 11.40 -11.58 -14.93
N HIS A 211 10.98 -11.70 -13.66
CA HIS A 211 9.98 -12.67 -13.25
C HIS A 211 9.17 -12.20 -12.04
N VAL A 212 7.84 -12.37 -12.11
CA VAL A 212 6.91 -12.17 -11.00
C VAL A 212 5.87 -13.30 -11.01
N GLN A 213 5.47 -13.76 -9.83
CA GLN A 213 4.41 -14.75 -9.66
C GLN A 213 3.44 -14.35 -8.54
N PHE A 214 2.19 -14.81 -8.62
CA PHE A 214 1.09 -14.28 -7.82
C PHE A 214 0.35 -15.36 -7.05
N ASN A 215 0.18 -15.14 -5.75
CA ASN A 215 -0.79 -15.88 -4.94
C ASN A 215 -2.06 -15.05 -4.76
N VAL A 216 -3.21 -15.55 -5.22
CA VAL A 216 -4.52 -14.89 -5.06
C VAL A 216 -5.35 -15.66 -4.06
N VAL A 217 -5.24 -15.31 -2.77
CA VAL A 217 -5.87 -16.10 -1.70
C VAL A 217 -6.11 -15.30 -0.43
N ASN A 218 -7.28 -15.51 0.19
CA ASN A 218 -7.63 -14.93 1.47
C ASN A 218 -6.88 -15.59 2.63
N ALA A 219 -6.51 -14.77 3.63
CA ALA A 219 -5.86 -15.26 4.84
C ALA A 219 -6.73 -16.26 5.61
N GLU A 220 -8.05 -16.05 5.65
CA GLU A 220 -8.99 -16.96 6.31
C GLU A 220 -9.04 -18.33 5.66
N THR A 221 -9.03 -18.40 4.32
CA THR A 221 -9.02 -19.65 3.56
C THR A 221 -7.81 -20.51 3.93
N LEU A 222 -6.66 -19.89 4.18
CA LEU A 222 -5.45 -20.59 4.63
C LEU A 222 -5.55 -21.02 6.11
N LYS A 223 -6.08 -20.16 6.99
CA LYS A 223 -6.21 -20.44 8.43
C LYS A 223 -7.23 -21.54 8.76
N LYS A 224 -8.33 -21.63 8.00
CA LYS A 224 -9.37 -22.66 8.16
C LYS A 224 -8.85 -24.07 7.89
N ARG A 225 -7.68 -24.22 7.24
CA ARG A 225 -7.09 -25.50 6.86
C ARG A 225 -5.97 -25.89 7.83
N ARG A 226 -6.32 -26.61 8.92
CA ARG A 226 -5.34 -27.25 9.82
C ARG A 226 -4.76 -28.53 9.19
N PRO A 227 -3.53 -28.95 9.51
CA PRO A 227 -2.96 -30.20 9.01
C PRO A 227 -3.72 -31.38 9.63
N GLY A 228 -4.53 -32.09 8.83
CA GLY A 228 -5.23 -33.31 9.28
C GLY A 228 -6.63 -33.54 8.68
N HIS A 229 -7.31 -32.52 8.15
CA HIS A 229 -8.62 -32.72 7.52
C HIS A 229 -8.49 -33.09 6.04
N ARG A 230 -8.69 -34.38 5.73
CA ARG A 230 -9.25 -34.83 4.45
C ARG A 230 -10.76 -34.58 4.51
N THR A 231 -11.25 -33.49 3.93
CA THR A 231 -12.69 -33.36 3.65
C THR A 231 -12.93 -32.89 2.22
N SER A 232 -13.73 -33.74 1.55
CA SER A 232 -14.54 -33.57 0.33
C SER A 232 -13.85 -33.40 -1.05
N PRO A 233 -14.21 -34.25 -2.05
CA PRO A 233 -13.67 -34.21 -3.41
C PRO A 233 -14.30 -33.08 -4.20
N GLY A 234 -13.54 -32.05 -4.58
CA GLY A 234 -14.04 -31.00 -5.48
C GLY A 234 -13.23 -29.71 -5.50
N TRP A 235 -12.49 -29.40 -4.44
CA TRP A 235 -11.72 -28.14 -4.34
C TRP A 235 -10.22 -28.40 -4.20
N TRP A 236 -9.59 -28.57 -5.36
CA TRP A 236 -8.15 -28.64 -5.54
C TRP A 236 -7.54 -27.24 -5.40
N CYS A 237 -7.01 -26.89 -4.22
CA CYS A 237 -6.35 -25.60 -4.01
C CYS A 237 -4.87 -25.73 -4.38
N VAL A 238 -4.51 -25.20 -5.54
CA VAL A 238 -3.14 -25.08 -6.00
C VAL A 238 -2.56 -23.80 -5.42
N LEU A 239 -1.56 -23.92 -4.55
CA LEU A 239 -0.75 -22.78 -4.13
C LEU A 239 0.49 -22.74 -5.01
N GLN A 240 0.82 -21.56 -5.54
CA GLN A 240 2.13 -21.37 -6.16
C GLN A 240 3.19 -21.47 -5.06
N ALA A 241 3.93 -22.58 -5.09
CA ALA A 241 5.25 -22.61 -4.49
C ALA A 241 6.20 -21.86 -5.45
N ILE A 242 7.32 -21.40 -4.93
CA ILE A 242 8.33 -20.63 -5.67
C ILE A 242 8.69 -21.34 -6.98
N ALA A 243 8.33 -20.72 -8.11
CA ALA A 243 8.47 -21.17 -9.49
C ALA A 243 7.61 -22.37 -9.96
N HIS A 244 6.82 -23.01 -9.10
CA HIS A 244 5.98 -24.16 -9.46
C HIS A 244 4.69 -24.25 -8.64
N SER A 245 3.58 -24.60 -9.29
CA SER A 245 2.33 -24.95 -8.62
C SER A 245 2.46 -26.28 -7.85
N SER A 246 2.13 -26.29 -6.55
CA SER A 246 2.22 -27.52 -5.73
C SER A 246 0.97 -27.81 -4.92
N TRP A 247 0.68 -29.10 -4.76
CA TRP A 247 -0.40 -29.63 -3.95
C TRP A 247 0.08 -29.78 -2.49
N SER A 248 -0.20 -28.82 -1.62
CA SER A 248 0.33 -28.86 -0.24
C SER A 248 -0.75 -29.16 0.82
N CYS A 249 -0.65 -30.35 1.44
CA CYS A 249 -1.44 -30.77 2.61
C CYS A 249 -0.62 -30.81 3.92
N ARG A 250 0.67 -30.45 3.90
CA ARG A 250 1.61 -30.59 5.04
C ARG A 250 2.65 -29.48 5.14
N ARG A 251 2.25 -28.22 5.34
CA ARG A 251 3.21 -27.16 5.69
C ARG A 251 2.72 -26.36 6.90
N ARG A 252 3.56 -26.29 7.93
CA ARG A 252 3.40 -25.37 9.06
C ARG A 252 3.83 -23.98 8.60
N SER A 253 2.91 -23.20 8.03
CA SER A 253 3.06 -21.75 7.94
C SER A 253 2.43 -21.15 9.19
N ARG A 254 3.24 -20.68 10.15
CA ARG A 254 2.75 -19.75 11.17
C ARG A 254 2.46 -18.44 10.46
N MET A 255 1.18 -18.07 10.43
CA MET A 255 0.71 -16.90 9.70
C MET A 255 0.33 -15.83 10.70
N THR A 256 1.05 -14.71 10.70
CA THR A 256 0.57 -13.46 11.28
C THR A 256 -0.29 -12.75 10.24
N SER A 257 -1.43 -12.25 10.69
CA SER A 257 -2.38 -11.50 9.88
C SER A 257 -1.98 -10.04 9.93
N SER A 258 -1.31 -9.53 8.90
CA SER A 258 -1.09 -8.09 8.73
C SER A 258 -2.05 -7.52 7.68
N ALA A 259 -3.35 -7.71 7.87
CA ALA A 259 -4.38 -6.92 7.23
C ALA A 259 -4.81 -5.82 8.22
N VAL A 260 -3.89 -4.93 8.54
CA VAL A 260 -4.21 -3.63 9.12
C VAL A 260 -3.42 -2.64 8.29
N GLN A 261 -4.13 -1.80 7.54
CA GLN A 261 -3.52 -0.67 6.83
C GLN A 261 -2.60 0.07 7.82
N ARG A 262 -1.30 0.06 7.55
CA ARG A 262 -0.35 0.87 8.31
C ARG A 262 -0.68 2.32 7.94
N ILE A 263 -1.15 3.11 8.90
CA ILE A 263 -1.05 4.57 8.81
C ILE A 263 0.40 4.88 9.16
N ASN A 264 1.33 4.69 8.22
CA ASN A 264 2.73 4.94 8.48
C ASN A 264 3.05 6.40 8.13
N CYS A 265 2.99 7.28 9.12
CA CYS A 265 3.59 8.61 9.04
C CYS A 265 5.06 8.47 9.44
N ASN A 266 5.94 8.06 8.50
CA ASN A 266 7.37 8.27 8.70
C ASN A 266 7.56 9.80 8.82
N LEU A 267 8.02 10.27 9.98
CA LEU A 267 8.45 11.66 10.13
C LEU A 267 9.65 11.87 9.24
N ILE A 268 9.46 12.54 8.11
CA ILE A 268 10.56 13.01 7.29
C ILE A 268 11.24 14.13 8.07
N THR A 269 12.47 13.90 8.49
CA THR A 269 13.33 14.96 9.02
C THR A 269 13.53 16.00 7.92
N PRO A 270 13.20 17.29 8.14
CA PRO A 270 13.53 18.32 7.18
C PRO A 270 15.05 18.42 7.10
N GLY A 271 15.62 18.04 5.96
CA GLY A 271 17.00 18.41 5.63
C GLY A 271 17.12 19.93 5.70
N PHE A 272 18.17 20.40 6.37
CA PHE A 272 18.46 21.82 6.56
C PHE A 272 18.31 22.62 5.27
N SER A 273 17.31 23.51 5.22
CA SER A 273 17.21 24.58 4.23
C SER A 273 17.00 25.90 4.96
N ARG A 274 17.85 26.88 4.61
CA ARG A 274 17.82 28.26 5.10
C ARG A 274 16.47 28.89 4.75
N ALA A 275 15.94 29.71 5.66
CA ALA A 275 14.65 30.40 5.55
C ALA A 275 14.45 31.11 4.19
N THR A 276 13.75 30.44 3.29
CA THR A 276 12.99 30.98 2.16
C THR A 276 11.61 31.44 2.67
N PRO A 277 10.87 32.30 1.93
CA PRO A 277 9.49 32.64 2.29
C PRO A 277 8.73 31.34 2.56
N ALA A 278 7.95 31.31 3.67
CA ALA A 278 7.36 30.09 4.22
C ALA A 278 6.76 29.23 3.11
N GLU A 279 7.44 28.12 2.80
CA GLU A 279 7.00 27.24 1.72
C GLU A 279 5.56 26.79 2.00
N PRO A 280 4.70 26.71 0.98
CA PRO A 280 3.33 26.24 1.15
C PRO A 280 3.37 24.83 1.75
N MET A 281 2.72 24.66 2.89
CA MET A 281 2.66 23.40 3.63
C MET A 281 1.21 22.93 3.77
N ALA A 282 1.01 21.63 3.57
CA ALA A 282 -0.22 20.95 3.92
C ALA A 282 -0.02 20.03 5.11
N ARG A 283 -1.13 19.66 5.72
CA ARG A 283 -1.17 18.58 6.69
C ARG A 283 -1.91 17.38 6.11
N ILE A 284 -1.17 16.30 5.94
CA ILE A 284 -1.67 15.01 5.43
C ILE A 284 -1.51 13.95 6.51
N PHE A 285 -2.28 12.87 6.46
CA PHE A 285 -2.13 11.75 7.39
C PHE A 285 -1.79 10.42 6.74
N ASN A 286 -1.91 10.32 5.41
CA ASN A 286 -1.53 9.13 4.69
C ASN A 286 -1.24 9.43 3.21
N ILE A 287 -0.35 8.66 2.60
CA ILE A 287 -0.18 8.57 1.15
C ILE A 287 -0.34 7.09 0.81
N GLN A 288 -1.45 6.75 0.16
CA GLN A 288 -1.73 5.37 -0.23
C GLN A 288 -1.36 5.16 -1.68
N ARG A 289 -0.37 4.30 -1.90
CA ARG A 289 0.07 3.88 -3.24
C ARG A 289 -0.80 2.71 -3.73
N TYR A 290 -0.89 2.55 -5.04
CA TYR A 290 -1.68 1.48 -5.67
C TYR A 290 -3.16 1.46 -5.25
N SER A 291 -3.80 2.64 -5.19
CA SER A 291 -5.25 2.69 -5.05
C SER A 291 -5.94 2.45 -6.37
N LEU A 292 -7.09 1.80 -6.29
CA LEU A 292 -7.83 1.24 -7.42
C LEU A 292 -9.26 1.76 -7.52
N ASN A 293 -9.77 2.45 -6.49
CA ASN A 293 -11.18 2.80 -6.31
C ASN A 293 -11.41 4.32 -6.23
N ASP A 294 -10.38 5.10 -6.58
CA ASP A 294 -10.37 6.56 -6.37
C ASP A 294 -10.16 7.29 -7.70
N GLY A 295 -10.69 6.72 -8.78
CA GLY A 295 -10.55 7.20 -10.16
C GLY A 295 -9.97 6.15 -11.11
N HIS A 296 -9.82 6.52 -12.39
CA HIS A 296 -9.32 5.61 -13.41
C HIS A 296 -7.83 5.27 -13.23
N GLY A 297 -7.44 4.04 -13.60
CA GLY A 297 -6.06 3.54 -13.57
C GLY A 297 -5.51 3.29 -12.16
N ILE A 298 -4.21 3.02 -12.07
CA ILE A 298 -3.47 2.91 -10.81
C ILE A 298 -3.23 4.32 -10.27
N ARG A 299 -3.65 4.59 -9.03
CA ARG A 299 -3.54 5.93 -8.43
C ARG A 299 -2.76 5.94 -7.12
N THR A 300 -2.18 7.09 -6.82
CA THR A 300 -1.68 7.42 -5.48
C THR A 300 -2.64 8.41 -4.84
N VAL A 301 -3.16 8.05 -3.66
CA VAL A 301 -4.14 8.85 -2.94
C VAL A 301 -3.46 9.60 -1.81
N VAL A 302 -3.57 10.92 -1.80
CA VAL A 302 -3.05 11.78 -0.74
C VAL A 302 -4.19 12.15 0.19
N PHE A 303 -4.09 11.71 1.45
CA PHE A 303 -5.13 11.91 2.44
C PHE A 303 -4.85 13.12 3.33
N PHE A 304 -5.63 14.18 3.17
CA PHE A 304 -5.52 15.45 3.88
C PHE A 304 -6.19 15.41 5.26
N LYS A 305 -5.71 16.26 6.17
CA LYS A 305 -6.34 16.54 7.47
C LYS A 305 -7.25 17.78 7.40
N GLY A 306 -8.20 17.85 8.32
CA GLY A 306 -9.26 18.86 8.39
C GLY A 306 -10.51 18.43 7.62
N CYS A 307 -11.64 18.30 8.33
CA CYS A 307 -12.96 18.19 7.72
C CYS A 307 -13.97 18.92 8.62
N PRO A 308 -14.79 19.84 8.09
CA PRO A 308 -15.77 20.56 8.90
C PRO A 308 -17.01 19.70 9.23
N HIS A 309 -17.19 18.56 8.55
CA HIS A 309 -18.36 17.70 8.70
C HIS A 309 -18.24 16.75 9.90
N SER A 310 -19.39 16.36 10.44
CA SER A 310 -19.54 15.46 11.59
C SER A 310 -20.16 14.11 11.23
N CYS A 311 -19.95 13.62 10.01
CA CYS A 311 -20.57 12.40 9.49
C CYS A 311 -20.38 11.22 10.46
N PRO A 312 -21.48 10.64 11.00
CA PRO A 312 -21.43 9.50 11.93
C PRO A 312 -20.72 8.26 11.40
N TRP A 313 -20.67 8.11 10.07
CA TRP A 313 -20.08 6.99 9.34
C TRP A 313 -18.71 7.28 8.72
N CYS A 314 -18.02 8.34 9.14
CA CYS A 314 -16.74 8.73 8.53
C CYS A 314 -15.73 7.56 8.53
N ALA A 315 -15.23 7.18 7.35
CA ALA A 315 -14.22 6.13 7.23
C ALA A 315 -12.80 6.58 7.67
N ASN A 316 -12.60 7.90 7.79
CA ASN A 316 -11.33 8.54 8.16
C ASN A 316 -11.53 9.54 9.31
N PRO A 317 -12.02 9.13 10.50
CA PRO A 317 -12.26 10.04 11.62
C PRO A 317 -11.01 10.81 12.09
N GLU A 318 -9.83 10.28 11.83
CA GLU A 318 -8.52 10.88 12.09
C GLU A 318 -8.25 12.14 11.23
N SER A 319 -8.99 12.29 10.13
CA SER A 319 -8.92 13.44 9.24
C SER A 319 -9.77 14.62 9.73
N MET A 320 -10.80 14.40 10.57
CA MET A 320 -11.74 15.47 10.96
C MET A 320 -11.03 16.64 11.63
N SER A 321 -10.12 16.36 12.56
CA SER A 321 -9.30 17.42 13.15
C SER A 321 -8.18 17.82 12.21
N GLY A 322 -7.99 19.12 12.07
CA GLY A 322 -6.76 19.65 11.48
C GLY A 322 -5.52 19.33 12.31
N LYS A 323 -5.58 18.87 13.57
CA LYS A 323 -4.39 18.68 14.43
C LYS A 323 -3.69 17.33 14.22
N ILE A 324 -2.37 17.29 14.38
CA ILE A 324 -1.63 16.02 14.49
C ILE A 324 -2.00 15.35 15.81
N HIS A 325 -2.40 14.07 15.74
CA HIS A 325 -2.81 13.31 16.92
C HIS A 325 -1.73 12.30 17.31
N ARG A 326 -1.47 12.18 18.60
CA ARG A 326 -0.72 11.05 19.14
C ARG A 326 -1.68 9.97 19.58
N VAL A 327 -1.48 8.76 19.09
CA VAL A 327 -2.32 7.59 19.42
C VAL A 327 -1.48 6.44 19.93
N ARG A 328 -2.14 5.49 20.60
CA ARG A 328 -1.53 4.24 21.05
C ARG A 328 -2.30 3.05 20.50
N ARG A 329 -1.61 2.20 19.72
CA ARG A 329 -2.12 0.89 19.30
C ARG A 329 -1.85 -0.15 20.38
N GLU A 330 -2.86 -0.44 21.18
CA GLU A 330 -2.74 -1.40 22.29
C GLU A 330 -2.22 -2.78 21.85
N ALA A 331 -2.62 -3.25 20.65
CA ALA A 331 -2.16 -4.53 20.10
C ALA A 331 -0.62 -4.62 19.85
N LYS A 332 0.07 -3.48 19.72
CA LYS A 332 1.54 -3.42 19.57
C LYS A 332 2.26 -3.05 20.87
N CYS A 333 1.53 -2.67 21.92
CA CYS A 333 2.13 -2.08 23.10
C CYS A 333 2.83 -3.16 23.95
N LEU A 334 4.15 -3.01 24.18
CA LEU A 334 4.92 -3.91 25.05
C LEU A 334 4.74 -3.61 26.54
N ARG A 335 3.96 -2.57 26.91
CA ARG A 335 3.79 -2.10 28.30
C ARG A 335 5.12 -1.88 29.02
N CYS A 336 6.12 -1.36 28.30
CA CYS A 336 7.45 -1.09 28.83
C CYS A 336 7.40 -0.06 29.97
N GLN A 337 8.27 -0.22 30.97
CA GLN A 337 8.43 0.74 32.07
C GLN A 337 9.91 1.09 32.27
N PRO A 338 10.26 2.38 32.47
CA PRO A 338 9.38 3.56 32.33
C PRO A 338 8.99 3.82 30.87
N CYS A 339 7.74 4.26 30.61
CA CYS A 339 7.25 4.62 29.27
C CYS A 339 7.18 6.15 29.10
N LEU A 340 7.89 6.68 28.10
CA LEU A 340 7.88 8.12 27.80
C LEU A 340 6.64 8.60 27.03
N ASN A 341 5.78 7.68 26.56
CA ASN A 341 4.63 7.99 25.70
C ASN A 341 5.00 8.79 24.45
N ASP A 342 6.21 8.59 23.95
CA ASP A 342 6.76 9.27 22.79
C ASP A 342 6.71 8.35 21.56
N ALA A 343 6.25 8.90 20.43
CA ALA A 343 6.06 8.18 19.18
C ALA A 343 7.36 7.87 18.44
N GLN A 344 8.44 8.61 18.68
CA GLN A 344 9.78 8.35 18.16
C GLN A 344 10.52 7.33 19.05
N GLU A 345 10.31 7.40 20.36
CA GLU A 345 11.00 6.52 21.31
C GLU A 345 10.35 5.16 21.54
N CYS A 346 9.06 4.96 21.23
CA CYS A 346 8.39 3.68 21.50
C CYS A 346 9.00 2.53 20.66
N PRO A 347 9.66 1.51 21.23
CA PRO A 347 10.37 0.49 20.44
C PRO A 347 9.44 -0.30 19.50
N SER A 348 8.23 -0.63 19.94
CA SER A 348 7.30 -1.44 19.16
C SER A 348 6.48 -0.68 18.11
N GLY A 349 6.65 0.63 17.99
CA GLY A 349 5.78 1.42 17.11
C GLY A 349 4.33 1.49 17.60
N ALA A 350 4.05 1.21 18.88
CA ALA A 350 2.69 1.30 19.41
C ALA A 350 2.22 2.75 19.55
N MET A 351 3.13 3.67 19.92
CA MET A 351 2.87 5.10 19.91
C MET A 351 3.14 5.63 18.49
N GLU A 352 2.12 6.23 17.87
CA GLU A 352 2.18 6.75 16.50
C GLU A 352 1.64 8.19 16.47
N LEU A 353 2.15 8.99 15.53
CA LEU A 353 1.57 10.28 15.17
C LEU A 353 0.70 10.11 13.93
N ILE A 354 -0.56 10.55 13.99
CA ILE A 354 -1.46 10.61 12.84
C ILE A 354 -1.52 12.04 12.34
N GLY A 355 -0.84 12.24 11.21
CA GLY A 355 -0.68 13.54 10.58
C GLY A 355 0.78 13.97 10.57
N GLN A 356 1.17 14.62 9.48
CA GLN A 356 2.44 15.29 9.31
C GLN A 356 2.24 16.55 8.49
N ASN A 357 3.06 17.57 8.74
CA ASN A 357 3.13 18.69 7.81
C ASN A 357 4.11 18.33 6.69
N ILE A 358 3.77 18.67 5.46
CA ILE A 358 4.56 18.36 4.27
C ILE A 358 4.59 19.57 3.34
N THR A 359 5.75 19.85 2.76
CA THR A 359 5.89 20.89 1.73
C THR A 359 5.44 20.36 0.37
N LEU A 360 5.15 21.27 -0.55
CA LEU A 360 4.75 20.91 -1.91
C LEU A 360 5.79 20.02 -2.61
N GLU A 361 7.07 20.40 -2.54
CA GLU A 361 8.17 19.67 -3.19
C GLU A 361 8.39 18.28 -2.56
N ALA A 362 8.35 18.18 -1.23
CA ALA A 362 8.50 16.90 -0.54
C ALA A 362 7.36 15.92 -0.87
N LEU A 363 6.13 16.44 -1.06
CA LEU A 363 4.99 15.63 -1.49
C LEU A 363 5.12 15.20 -2.95
N LEU A 364 5.51 16.12 -3.85
CA LEU A 364 5.74 15.80 -5.27
C LEU A 364 6.80 14.71 -5.43
N LEU A 365 7.92 14.79 -4.71
CA LEU A 365 8.97 13.76 -4.74
C LEU A 365 8.44 12.37 -4.37
N GLN A 366 7.53 12.29 -3.39
CA GLN A 366 6.92 11.00 -3.00
C GLN A 366 5.93 10.49 -4.04
N ILE A 367 5.10 11.37 -4.60
CA ILE A 367 4.12 11.02 -5.63
C ILE A 367 4.83 10.51 -6.90
N LEU A 368 5.88 11.21 -7.35
CA LEU A 368 6.57 10.90 -8.60
C LEU A 368 7.30 9.56 -8.58
N LYS A 369 7.50 8.94 -7.41
CA LYS A 369 7.99 7.56 -7.32
C LYS A 369 7.10 6.57 -8.09
N ASP A 370 5.80 6.87 -8.18
CA ASP A 370 4.81 6.04 -8.86
C ASP A 370 4.55 6.42 -10.34
N GLU A 371 5.31 7.36 -10.92
CA GLU A 371 5.04 7.87 -12.27
C GLU A 371 4.90 6.76 -13.33
N VAL A 372 5.77 5.75 -13.31
CA VAL A 372 5.74 4.62 -14.25
C VAL A 372 4.38 3.91 -14.27
N PHE A 373 3.71 3.84 -13.12
CA PHE A 373 2.40 3.21 -13.01
C PHE A 373 1.32 4.11 -13.61
N TYR A 374 1.37 5.42 -13.34
CA TYR A 374 0.44 6.39 -13.92
C TYR A 374 0.48 6.36 -15.46
N ARG A 375 1.70 6.36 -16.02
CA ARG A 375 1.91 6.33 -17.47
C ARG A 375 1.42 5.04 -18.12
N THR A 376 1.53 3.92 -17.41
CA THR A 376 1.12 2.62 -17.95
C THR A 376 -0.39 2.42 -17.89
N SER A 377 -1.03 2.83 -16.78
CA SER A 377 -2.46 2.61 -16.56
C SER A 377 -3.36 3.75 -17.03
N GLY A 378 -2.79 4.89 -17.44
CA GLY A 378 -3.54 6.14 -17.59
C GLY A 378 -4.13 6.64 -16.25
N GLY A 379 -3.45 6.32 -15.14
CA GLY A 379 -3.83 6.71 -13.78
C GLY A 379 -3.13 7.98 -13.34
N GLY A 380 -3.02 8.20 -12.02
CA GLY A 380 -2.39 9.41 -11.50
C GLY A 380 -2.60 9.62 -10.01
N VAL A 381 -2.99 10.84 -9.62
CA VAL A 381 -3.10 11.23 -8.20
C VAL A 381 -4.55 11.54 -7.87
N THR A 382 -4.98 11.14 -6.67
CA THR A 382 -6.26 11.56 -6.10
C THR A 382 -6.04 12.25 -4.76
N LEU A 383 -6.64 13.43 -4.58
CA LEU A 383 -6.64 14.11 -3.28
C LEU A 383 -7.93 13.73 -2.54
N SER A 384 -7.80 13.23 -1.31
CA SER A 384 -8.92 12.72 -0.49
C SER A 384 -8.61 12.94 1.01
N GLY A 385 -9.35 12.29 1.91
CA GLY A 385 -9.14 12.28 3.36
C GLY A 385 -10.22 13.02 4.12
N GLY A 386 -9.86 14.15 4.68
CA GLY A 386 -10.82 15.12 5.17
C GLY A 386 -11.51 15.84 4.00
N GLU A 387 -11.94 17.06 4.24
CA GLU A 387 -12.42 17.91 3.14
C GLU A 387 -11.21 18.63 2.56
N VAL A 388 -10.75 18.20 1.37
CA VAL A 388 -9.56 18.74 0.68
C VAL A 388 -9.63 20.26 0.54
N LEU A 389 -10.84 20.80 0.37
CA LEU A 389 -11.09 22.24 0.26
C LEU A 389 -10.70 23.04 1.52
N MET A 390 -10.55 22.40 2.68
CA MET A 390 -10.00 23.04 3.89
C MET A 390 -8.53 23.46 3.72
N GLN A 391 -7.84 22.90 2.73
CA GLN A 391 -6.47 23.22 2.34
C GLN A 391 -6.39 23.56 0.84
N ALA A 392 -7.44 24.21 0.30
CA ALA A 392 -7.62 24.46 -1.14
C ALA A 392 -6.42 25.15 -1.81
N GLU A 393 -5.76 26.09 -1.14
CA GLU A 393 -4.61 26.79 -1.72
C GLU A 393 -3.46 25.84 -2.04
N PHE A 394 -3.04 25.01 -1.08
CA PHE A 394 -2.01 24.00 -1.29
C PHE A 394 -2.46 22.95 -2.30
N ALA A 395 -3.70 22.47 -2.21
CA ALA A 395 -4.25 21.48 -3.12
C ALA A 395 -4.23 21.99 -4.58
N THR A 396 -4.61 23.25 -4.80
CA THR A 396 -4.61 23.89 -6.12
C THR A 396 -3.19 23.97 -6.70
N GLN A 397 -2.20 24.38 -5.89
CA GLN A 397 -0.80 24.42 -6.33
C GLN A 397 -0.26 23.02 -6.67
N LEU A 398 -0.62 22.00 -5.89
CA LEU A 398 -0.26 20.62 -6.18
C LEU A 398 -0.86 20.14 -7.50
N LEU A 399 -2.16 20.37 -7.72
CA LEU A 399 -2.84 20.00 -8.96
C LEU A 399 -2.23 20.71 -10.18
N GLN A 400 -1.91 22.00 -10.07
CA GLN A 400 -1.20 22.76 -11.11
C GLN A 400 0.11 22.09 -11.50
N ARG A 401 0.93 21.69 -10.51
CA ARG A 401 2.21 21.04 -10.74
C ARG A 401 2.04 19.65 -11.34
N LEU A 402 1.09 18.85 -10.87
CA LEU A 402 0.81 17.52 -11.42
C LEU A 402 0.32 17.59 -12.87
N ARG A 403 -0.57 18.54 -13.18
CA ARG A 403 -1.07 18.79 -14.54
C ARG A 403 0.04 19.25 -15.47
N ALA A 404 0.95 20.12 -15.01
CA ALA A 404 2.13 20.54 -15.78
C ALA A 404 3.07 19.36 -16.13
N LEU A 405 3.10 18.33 -15.28
CA LEU A 405 3.81 17.07 -15.54
C LEU A 405 2.99 16.08 -16.38
N GLY A 406 1.76 16.43 -16.78
CA GLY A 406 0.87 15.56 -17.53
C GLY A 406 0.39 14.35 -16.72
N ILE A 407 0.31 14.46 -15.39
CA ILE A 407 -0.21 13.40 -14.51
C ILE A 407 -1.71 13.64 -14.33
N ASN A 408 -2.52 12.59 -14.52
CA ASN A 408 -3.96 12.68 -14.33
C ASN A 408 -4.29 12.95 -12.85
N THR A 409 -5.28 13.80 -12.60
CA THR A 409 -5.64 14.29 -11.28
C THR A 409 -7.11 14.04 -10.99
N ALA A 410 -7.40 13.67 -9.74
CA ALA A 410 -8.76 13.58 -9.24
C ALA A 410 -8.86 14.20 -7.85
N VAL A 411 -10.04 14.69 -7.49
CA VAL A 411 -10.33 15.15 -6.12
C VAL A 411 -11.64 14.57 -5.64
N GLU A 412 -11.60 13.99 -4.44
CA GLU A 412 -12.78 13.61 -3.66
C GLU A 412 -13.17 14.74 -2.72
N THR A 413 -14.42 15.18 -2.81
CA THR A 413 -14.92 16.31 -2.02
C THR A 413 -16.45 16.26 -1.88
N ALA A 414 -16.97 16.88 -0.81
CA ALA A 414 -18.39 17.20 -0.72
C ALA A 414 -18.72 18.58 -1.32
N GLY A 415 -17.71 19.35 -1.75
CA GLY A 415 -17.88 20.68 -2.32
C GLY A 415 -18.27 21.76 -1.33
N ASP A 416 -18.10 21.53 -0.02
CA ASP A 416 -18.62 22.42 1.02
C ASP A 416 -17.64 23.55 1.40
N ALA A 417 -17.28 24.40 0.43
CA ALA A 417 -16.38 25.55 0.62
C ALA A 417 -16.85 26.78 -0.19
N SER A 418 -16.08 27.86 -0.16
CA SER A 418 -16.39 29.02 -1.00
C SER A 418 -16.31 28.63 -2.49
N GLN A 419 -17.23 29.16 -3.30
CA GLN A 419 -17.27 28.85 -4.72
C GLN A 419 -15.97 29.22 -5.44
N ALA A 420 -15.32 30.32 -5.04
CA ALA A 420 -14.02 30.73 -5.59
C ALA A 420 -12.94 29.66 -5.39
N GLN A 421 -12.85 29.07 -4.20
CA GLN A 421 -11.87 28.00 -3.91
C GLN A 421 -12.18 26.72 -4.70
N VAL A 422 -13.47 26.36 -4.78
CA VAL A 422 -13.91 25.17 -5.51
C VAL A 422 -13.58 25.27 -6.99
N LEU A 423 -13.90 26.41 -7.62
CA LEU A 423 -13.64 26.64 -9.04
C LEU A 423 -12.13 26.73 -9.34
N ALA A 424 -11.36 27.44 -8.51
CA ALA A 424 -9.91 27.54 -8.68
C ALA A 424 -9.21 26.16 -8.63
N LEU A 425 -9.65 25.29 -7.71
CA LEU A 425 -9.15 23.92 -7.63
C LEU A 425 -9.56 23.10 -8.87
N ALA A 426 -10.81 23.24 -9.31
CA ALA A 426 -11.36 22.47 -10.42
C ALA A 426 -10.72 22.77 -11.78
N GLU A 427 -10.24 24.00 -12.00
CA GLU A 427 -9.50 24.38 -13.22
C GLU A 427 -8.23 23.56 -13.46
N HIS A 428 -7.70 22.92 -12.42
CA HIS A 428 -6.49 22.11 -12.47
C HIS A 428 -6.73 20.62 -12.21
N CYS A 429 -7.99 20.19 -12.14
CA CYS A 429 -8.37 18.81 -11.87
C CYS A 429 -9.01 18.15 -13.10
N ASP A 430 -8.61 16.92 -13.44
CA ASP A 430 -9.19 16.19 -14.57
C ASP A 430 -10.53 15.51 -14.24
N GLN A 431 -10.76 15.20 -12.97
CA GLN A 431 -12.01 14.57 -12.50
C GLN A 431 -12.33 14.95 -11.05
N ILE A 432 -13.57 15.33 -10.78
CA ILE A 432 -14.05 15.53 -9.41
C ILE A 432 -15.04 14.42 -9.06
N LEU A 433 -14.71 13.66 -8.01
CA LEU A 433 -15.55 12.66 -7.39
C LEU A 433 -16.36 13.36 -6.29
N PHE A 434 -17.63 13.66 -6.58
CA PHE A 434 -18.41 14.60 -5.78
C PHE A 434 -19.46 13.88 -4.93
N ASP A 435 -19.33 13.98 -3.61
CA ASP A 435 -20.22 13.27 -2.67
C ASP A 435 -21.48 14.07 -2.34
N LEU A 436 -22.61 13.61 -2.87
CA LEU A 436 -23.94 14.01 -2.43
C LEU A 436 -24.35 13.10 -1.26
N LYS A 437 -24.73 13.69 -0.13
CA LYS A 437 -25.06 12.96 1.10
C LYS A 437 -26.57 13.05 1.37
N ILE A 438 -26.98 13.90 2.32
CA ILE A 438 -28.38 14.11 2.70
C ILE A 438 -28.95 15.30 1.92
N MET A 439 -30.05 15.09 1.20
CA MET A 439 -30.71 16.07 0.33
C MET A 439 -31.80 16.92 1.03
N ASP A 440 -32.14 16.58 2.28
CA ASP A 440 -32.85 17.50 3.17
C ASP A 440 -31.87 18.45 3.89
N ALA A 441 -32.05 19.77 3.72
CA ALA A 441 -31.09 20.77 4.17
C ALA A 441 -30.96 20.85 5.70
N ASP A 442 -32.08 20.73 6.42
CA ASP A 442 -32.10 20.77 7.88
C ASP A 442 -31.43 19.52 8.47
N SER A 443 -31.77 18.34 7.97
CA SER A 443 -31.12 17.08 8.37
C SER A 443 -29.63 17.10 8.05
N ALA A 444 -29.23 17.60 6.88
CA ALA A 444 -27.83 17.70 6.50
C ALA A 444 -27.04 18.60 7.48
N LYS A 445 -27.60 19.77 7.81
CA LYS A 445 -26.99 20.70 8.77
C LYS A 445 -26.89 20.10 10.17
N HIS A 446 -27.96 19.50 10.68
CA HIS A 446 -28.01 18.99 12.05
C HIS A 446 -27.22 17.70 12.25
N GLN A 447 -27.22 16.78 11.28
CA GLN A 447 -26.59 15.47 11.42
C GLN A 447 -25.14 15.46 10.92
N LEU A 448 -24.83 16.22 9.87
CA LEU A 448 -23.52 16.18 9.20
C LEU A 448 -22.71 17.46 9.38
N ASN A 449 -23.30 18.53 9.92
CA ASN A 449 -22.70 19.86 9.93
C ASN A 449 -22.25 20.31 8.52
N ILE A 450 -23.07 20.04 7.50
CA ILE A 450 -22.82 20.41 6.10
C ILE A 450 -23.78 21.51 5.66
N ASN A 451 -23.29 22.50 4.91
CA ASN A 451 -24.16 23.50 4.28
C ASN A 451 -24.60 23.00 2.90
N GLN A 452 -25.64 22.20 2.87
CA GLN A 452 -26.10 21.56 1.64
C GLN A 452 -26.51 22.54 0.53
N PRO A 453 -27.21 23.67 0.79
CA PRO A 453 -27.46 24.66 -0.25
C PRO A 453 -26.19 25.17 -0.95
N ARG A 454 -25.11 25.38 -0.19
CA ARG A 454 -23.79 25.75 -0.74
C ARG A 454 -23.18 24.62 -1.57
N VAL A 455 -23.28 23.38 -1.09
CA VAL A 455 -22.81 22.19 -1.82
C VAL A 455 -23.49 22.07 -3.17
N LEU A 456 -24.82 22.17 -3.22
CA LEU A 456 -25.58 22.08 -4.47
C LEU A 456 -25.26 23.24 -5.42
N ALA A 457 -25.12 24.46 -4.90
CA ALA A 457 -24.71 25.62 -5.70
C ALA A 457 -23.31 25.44 -6.31
N ASN A 458 -22.35 24.89 -5.55
CA ASN A 458 -21.01 24.60 -6.05
C ASN A 458 -21.02 23.47 -7.09
N PHE A 459 -21.81 22.42 -6.88
CA PHE A 459 -22.00 21.37 -7.88
C PHE A 459 -22.52 21.94 -9.20
N THR A 460 -23.58 22.76 -9.15
CA THR A 460 -24.16 23.41 -10.34
C THR A 460 -23.13 24.29 -11.04
N ALA A 461 -22.35 25.09 -10.30
CA ALA A 461 -21.32 25.94 -10.89
C ALA A 461 -20.22 25.14 -11.61
N LEU A 462 -19.81 24.00 -11.05
CA LEU A 462 -18.83 23.10 -11.65
C LEU A 462 -19.36 22.47 -12.94
N VAL A 463 -20.61 21.99 -12.95
CA VAL A 463 -21.25 21.46 -14.17
C VAL A 463 -21.32 22.53 -15.26
N GLN A 464 -21.74 23.75 -14.92
CA GLN A 464 -21.83 24.88 -15.86
C GLN A 464 -20.48 25.29 -16.44
N ARG A 465 -19.37 24.99 -15.74
CA ARG A 465 -18.01 25.19 -16.23
C ARG A 465 -17.48 24.03 -17.07
N GLY A 466 -18.26 22.98 -17.27
CA GLY A 466 -17.86 21.80 -18.05
C GLY A 466 -16.82 20.95 -17.34
N VAL A 467 -16.73 21.03 -16.01
CA VAL A 467 -15.84 20.17 -15.22
C VAL A 467 -16.34 18.73 -15.29
N ASN A 468 -15.43 17.78 -15.48
CA ASN A 468 -15.75 16.36 -15.46
C ASN A 468 -16.09 15.92 -14.03
N LEU A 469 -17.39 15.80 -13.75
CA LEU A 469 -17.93 15.45 -12.45
C LEU A 469 -18.50 14.04 -12.46
N THR A 470 -18.18 13.29 -11.42
CA THR A 470 -18.81 12.01 -11.13
C THR A 470 -19.59 12.15 -9.82
N PRO A 471 -20.93 12.25 -9.85
CA PRO A 471 -21.73 12.29 -8.63
C PRO A 471 -21.66 10.94 -7.93
N ARG A 472 -21.47 10.98 -6.62
CA ARG A 472 -21.40 9.80 -5.77
C ARG A 472 -22.36 9.93 -4.60
N LEU A 473 -23.02 8.84 -4.25
CA LEU A 473 -23.95 8.76 -3.14
C LEU A 473 -23.51 7.65 -2.19
N PRO A 474 -22.96 7.99 -1.02
CA PRO A 474 -22.83 7.04 0.08
C PRO A 474 -24.19 6.49 0.46
N LEU A 475 -24.32 5.16 0.57
CA LEU A 475 -25.54 4.46 0.96
C LEU A 475 -25.44 4.01 2.41
N ILE A 476 -25.85 4.88 3.33
CA ILE A 476 -25.68 4.71 4.76
C ILE A 476 -27.03 4.41 5.43
N PRO A 477 -27.20 3.23 6.07
CA PRO A 477 -28.43 2.88 6.77
C PRO A 477 -28.82 3.93 7.81
N GLY A 478 -30.08 4.38 7.78
CA GLY A 478 -30.61 5.40 8.69
C GLY A 478 -30.31 6.85 8.31
N TYR A 479 -29.53 7.09 7.25
CA TYR A 479 -29.17 8.44 6.79
C TYR A 479 -29.49 8.62 5.31
N THR A 480 -28.65 8.09 4.42
CA THR A 480 -28.74 8.32 2.96
C THR A 480 -29.26 7.11 2.19
N LEU A 481 -29.29 5.92 2.81
CA LEU A 481 -29.92 4.72 2.25
C LEU A 481 -31.45 4.82 2.39
N SER A 482 -32.07 5.67 1.56
CA SER A 482 -33.53 5.79 1.46
C SER A 482 -33.96 6.18 0.05
N THR A 483 -35.14 5.71 -0.37
CA THR A 483 -35.72 6.05 -1.68
C THR A 483 -36.03 7.54 -1.81
N GLU A 484 -36.44 8.18 -0.71
CA GLU A 484 -36.70 9.62 -0.63
C GLU A 484 -35.43 10.43 -0.95
N ASN A 485 -34.31 10.15 -0.26
CA ASN A 485 -33.05 10.85 -0.50
C ASN A 485 -32.55 10.61 -1.92
N MET A 486 -32.67 9.37 -2.42
CA MET A 486 -32.29 9.03 -3.80
C MET A 486 -33.13 9.77 -4.84
N ALA A 487 -34.45 9.87 -4.65
CA ALA A 487 -35.32 10.62 -5.54
C ALA A 487 -34.92 12.10 -5.59
N GLN A 488 -34.58 12.69 -4.45
CA GLN A 488 -34.09 14.08 -4.38
C GLN A 488 -32.74 14.25 -5.08
N VAL A 489 -31.80 13.31 -4.92
CA VAL A 489 -30.53 13.31 -5.67
C VAL A 489 -30.79 13.26 -7.17
N LEU A 490 -31.62 12.32 -7.64
CA LEU A 490 -31.91 12.17 -9.07
C LEU A 490 -32.63 13.39 -9.65
N ALA A 491 -33.57 13.97 -8.91
CA ALA A 491 -34.28 15.19 -9.31
C ALA A 491 -33.31 16.38 -9.44
N PHE A 492 -32.36 16.51 -8.51
CA PHE A 492 -31.30 17.53 -8.60
C PHE A 492 -30.38 17.29 -9.79
N LEU A 493 -30.01 16.04 -10.08
CA LEU A 493 -29.05 15.73 -11.15
C LEU A 493 -29.65 15.77 -12.56
N ALA A 494 -30.97 15.54 -12.70
CA ALA A 494 -31.67 15.45 -13.99
C ALA A 494 -31.37 16.57 -15.00
N PRO A 495 -31.24 17.86 -14.61
CA PRO A 495 -30.99 18.95 -15.56
C PRO A 495 -29.58 18.95 -16.18
N PHE A 496 -28.64 18.17 -15.63
CA PHE A 496 -27.21 18.31 -15.95
C PHE A 496 -26.71 17.36 -17.05
N GLY A 497 -27.51 16.39 -17.49
CA GLY A 497 -27.14 15.47 -18.58
C GLY A 497 -25.93 14.57 -18.26
N LEU A 498 -25.62 14.36 -16.98
CA LEU A 498 -24.54 13.48 -16.53
C LEU A 498 -24.89 12.02 -16.85
N GLN A 499 -23.87 11.24 -17.23
CA GLN A 499 -24.06 9.88 -17.73
C GLN A 499 -23.92 8.80 -16.66
N GLU A 500 -23.26 9.11 -15.55
CA GLU A 500 -22.82 8.12 -14.57
C GLU A 500 -23.07 8.61 -13.15
N ILE A 501 -23.42 7.68 -12.25
CA ILE A 501 -23.52 7.90 -10.81
C ILE A 501 -22.90 6.71 -10.06
N HIS A 502 -22.15 6.99 -9.00
CA HIS A 502 -21.59 5.95 -8.14
C HIS A 502 -22.41 5.81 -6.86
N LEU A 503 -22.79 4.60 -6.52
CA LEU A 503 -23.39 4.29 -5.23
C LEU A 503 -22.34 3.62 -4.36
N LEU A 504 -22.11 4.14 -3.15
CA LEU A 504 -21.04 3.69 -2.25
C LEU A 504 -21.66 3.00 -1.02
N PRO A 505 -21.84 1.66 -1.03
CA PRO A 505 -22.35 0.92 0.11
C PRO A 505 -21.57 1.19 1.40
N PHE A 506 -22.26 1.30 2.52
CA PHE A 506 -21.61 1.43 3.83
C PHE A 506 -20.73 0.21 4.16
N HIS A 507 -19.59 0.47 4.79
CA HIS A 507 -18.66 -0.54 5.30
C HIS A 507 -18.19 -0.17 6.70
N GLN A 508 -17.87 -1.18 7.51
CA GLN A 508 -17.42 -0.99 8.91
C GLN A 508 -15.93 -0.67 9.07
N TYR A 509 -15.28 -0.15 8.02
CA TYR A 509 -13.83 0.10 8.03
C TYR A 509 -13.40 1.18 9.04
N GLY A 510 -14.31 2.07 9.44
CA GLY A 510 -14.01 3.14 10.39
C GLY A 510 -13.85 2.67 11.85
N GLU A 511 -14.48 1.58 12.27
CA GLU A 511 -14.66 1.24 13.70
C GLU A 511 -13.32 1.15 14.48
N ALA A 512 -12.33 0.47 13.91
CA ALA A 512 -11.02 0.31 14.54
C ALA A 512 -10.30 1.66 14.73
N LYS A 513 -10.55 2.63 13.84
CA LYS A 513 -9.94 3.97 13.89
C LYS A 513 -10.58 4.84 14.96
N TYR A 514 -11.90 4.78 15.14
CA TYR A 514 -12.58 5.48 16.26
C TYR A 514 -12.06 4.98 17.61
N THR A 515 -11.96 3.66 17.76
CA THR A 515 -11.39 3.03 18.97
C THR A 515 -9.96 3.52 19.23
N LEU A 516 -9.12 3.60 18.19
CA LEU A 516 -7.74 4.10 18.28
C LEU A 516 -7.67 5.58 18.71
N LEU A 517 -8.64 6.38 18.32
CA LEU A 517 -8.75 7.80 18.69
C LEU A 517 -9.44 8.04 20.04
N GLY A 518 -9.87 6.97 20.73
CA GLY A 518 -10.63 7.08 21.98
C GLY A 518 -12.00 7.75 21.78
N ARG A 519 -12.62 7.58 20.61
CA ARG A 519 -13.93 8.15 20.28
C ARG A 519 -14.99 7.07 20.20
N GLU A 520 -16.21 7.45 20.57
CA GLU A 520 -17.38 6.61 20.33
C GLU A 520 -17.71 6.57 18.83
N TYR A 521 -18.12 5.41 18.34
CA TYR A 521 -18.50 5.20 16.95
C TYR A 521 -19.99 4.94 16.85
N ALA A 522 -20.73 5.94 16.36
CA ALA A 522 -22.19 5.92 16.29
C ALA A 522 -22.76 4.80 15.40
N MET A 523 -21.98 4.33 14.41
CA MET A 523 -22.40 3.25 13.50
C MET A 523 -21.99 1.85 13.99
N ARG A 524 -21.56 1.72 15.25
CA ARG A 524 -21.21 0.41 15.84
C ARG A 524 -22.40 -0.54 15.75
N GLY A 525 -22.17 -1.75 15.23
CA GLY A 525 -23.19 -2.78 15.10
C GLY A 525 -24.16 -2.61 13.93
N VAL A 526 -24.09 -1.49 13.18
CA VAL A 526 -24.89 -1.31 11.96
C VAL A 526 -24.35 -2.22 10.86
N ALA A 527 -25.19 -3.04 10.25
CA ALA A 527 -24.77 -3.94 9.17
C ALA A 527 -24.55 -3.16 7.85
N PRO A 528 -23.54 -3.54 7.04
CA PRO A 528 -23.48 -3.13 5.64
C PRO A 528 -24.79 -3.44 4.90
N PRO A 529 -25.26 -2.56 4.00
CA PRO A 529 -26.48 -2.81 3.25
C PRO A 529 -26.34 -4.05 2.37
N THR A 530 -27.38 -4.87 2.32
CA THR A 530 -27.43 -6.04 1.45
C THR A 530 -27.71 -5.64 0.00
N GLU A 531 -27.38 -6.51 -0.96
CA GLU A 531 -27.73 -6.30 -2.37
C GLU A 531 -29.24 -6.04 -2.56
N GLN A 532 -30.09 -6.69 -1.77
CA GLN A 532 -31.54 -6.47 -1.79
C GLN A 532 -31.95 -5.06 -1.34
N GLN A 533 -31.20 -4.45 -0.42
CA GLN A 533 -31.43 -3.07 0.01
C GLN A 533 -30.91 -2.05 -1.00
N ILE A 534 -29.86 -2.39 -1.75
CA ILE A 534 -29.23 -1.52 -2.76
C ILE A 534 -30.00 -1.57 -4.09
N ALA A 535 -30.51 -2.74 -4.49
CA ALA A 535 -31.12 -2.97 -5.79
C ALA A 535 -32.26 -1.99 -6.15
N PRO A 536 -33.18 -1.59 -5.24
CA PRO A 536 -34.21 -0.60 -5.56
C PRO A 536 -33.62 0.77 -5.94
N LEU A 537 -32.60 1.23 -5.21
CA LEU A 537 -31.94 2.51 -5.46
C LEU A 537 -31.14 2.49 -6.77
N GLN A 538 -30.47 1.37 -7.03
CA GLN A 538 -29.79 1.12 -8.30
C GLN A 538 -30.78 1.17 -9.48
N ALA A 539 -31.94 0.52 -9.35
CA ALA A 539 -32.97 0.52 -10.38
C ALA A 539 -33.52 1.94 -10.63
N MET A 540 -33.73 2.74 -9.58
CA MET A 540 -34.15 4.14 -9.71
C MET A 540 -33.16 4.97 -10.55
N ALA A 541 -31.85 4.85 -10.29
CA ALA A 541 -30.84 5.56 -11.08
C ALA A 541 -30.78 5.07 -12.53
N GLN A 542 -30.86 3.75 -12.75
CA GLN A 542 -30.86 3.18 -14.10
C GLN A 542 -32.09 3.62 -14.91
N GLN A 543 -33.26 3.66 -14.28
CA GLN A 543 -34.50 4.16 -14.90
C GLN A 543 -34.42 5.66 -15.23
N ALA A 544 -33.70 6.43 -14.42
CA ALA A 544 -33.40 7.83 -14.69
C ALA A 544 -32.31 8.03 -15.78
N GLY A 545 -31.80 6.95 -16.38
CA GLY A 545 -30.87 6.99 -17.50
C GLY A 545 -29.38 6.97 -17.14
N TYR A 546 -29.03 6.80 -15.86
CA TYR A 546 -27.64 6.78 -15.43
C TYR A 546 -27.01 5.38 -15.56
N ARG A 547 -25.76 5.35 -15.99
CA ARG A 547 -24.88 4.22 -15.72
C ARG A 547 -24.54 4.19 -14.23
N VAL A 548 -24.88 3.10 -13.56
CA VAL A 548 -24.63 2.94 -12.12
C VAL A 548 -23.40 2.09 -11.89
N ILE A 549 -22.45 2.61 -11.10
CA ILE A 549 -21.32 1.86 -10.57
C ILE A 549 -21.54 1.67 -9.06
N ILE A 550 -21.44 0.43 -8.59
CA ILE A 550 -21.47 0.12 -7.16
C ILE A 550 -20.03 0.04 -6.67
N GLY A 551 -19.69 0.86 -5.68
CA GLY A 551 -18.30 1.12 -5.29
C GLY A 551 -17.70 2.31 -6.04
N GLY A 552 -16.56 2.78 -5.55
CA GLY A 552 -15.76 3.86 -6.15
C GLY A 552 -14.69 3.32 -7.09
#